data_AF-A0A7X5AVB7-F1
#
_entry.id   AF-A0A7X5AVB7-F1
#
_cell.length_a   1.000
_cell.length_b   1.000
_cell.length_c   1.000
_cell.angle_alpha   90.00
_cell.angle_beta   90.00
_cell.angle_gamma   90.00
#
_symmetry.space_group_name_H-M   'P 1'
#
loop_
_entity.id
_entity.type
_entity.pdbx_description
1 polymer ?
#
loop_
_entity_poly.entity_id
_entity_poly.type
_entity_poly.pdbx_seq_one_letter_code
_entity_poly.pdbx_strand_id
1 'polypeptide(L)'
;MKLDTKSKLKRYIECENISSVLNNTKWDRLFKELQKIDFTLDFQRKDLDQSEPGPDDWDADLYHVMGAWEQIEWLNIRALISHPKGDLIKPEIENNTQLLINALQQSGIPYCIYHDGIRIWGYLRPGISPEWEST
;
A
#
# COMPACT_ATOMS: atom_id res chain seq x y z
N MET A 1 1.95 -27.93 5.67
CA MET A 1 2.13 -26.74 6.53
C MET A 1 1.37 -25.48 6.07
N LYS A 2 1.00 -25.28 4.80
CA LYS A 2 0.23 -24.09 4.33
C LYS A 2 -1.25 -24.02 4.81
N LEU A 3 -1.89 -25.16 5.06
CA LEU A 3 -3.28 -25.22 5.55
C LEU A 3 -3.47 -24.61 6.95
N ASP A 4 -2.42 -24.63 7.77
CA ASP A 4 -2.47 -24.12 9.13
C ASP A 4 -2.45 -22.58 9.16
N THR A 5 -1.56 -21.96 8.37
CA THR A 5 -1.45 -20.48 8.26
C THR A 5 -2.73 -19.83 7.75
N LYS A 6 -3.33 -20.37 6.67
CA LYS A 6 -4.56 -19.80 6.10
C LYS A 6 -5.75 -19.93 7.06
N SER A 7 -5.85 -21.05 7.75
CA SER A 7 -6.88 -21.28 8.77
C SER A 7 -6.69 -20.37 9.99
N LYS A 8 -5.45 -20.14 10.42
CA LYS A 8 -5.10 -19.21 11.50
C LYS A 8 -5.46 -17.77 11.15
N LEU A 9 -5.11 -17.31 9.95
CA LEU A 9 -5.44 -15.97 9.47
C LEU A 9 -6.96 -15.76 9.40
N LYS A 10 -7.69 -16.72 8.83
CA LYS A 10 -9.16 -16.66 8.78
C LYS A 10 -9.76 -16.54 10.18
N ARG A 11 -9.30 -17.37 11.12
CA ARG A 11 -9.78 -17.33 12.50
C ARG A 11 -9.44 -16.00 13.18
N TYR A 12 -8.25 -15.45 12.93
CA TYR A 12 -7.87 -14.15 13.46
C TYR A 12 -8.78 -13.03 12.93
N ILE A 13 -9.03 -12.99 11.61
CA ILE A 13 -9.96 -12.04 10.98
C ILE A 13 -11.36 -12.13 11.61
N GLU A 14 -11.86 -13.35 11.82
CA GLU A 14 -13.17 -13.59 12.45
C GLU A 14 -13.21 -13.16 13.92
N CYS A 15 -12.18 -13.50 14.71
CA CYS A 15 -12.11 -13.15 16.14
C CYS A 15 -12.00 -11.65 16.38
N GLU A 16 -11.22 -10.95 15.55
CA GLU A 16 -10.98 -9.50 15.66
C GLU A 16 -12.03 -8.66 14.91
N ASN A 17 -13.05 -9.30 14.32
CA ASN A 17 -14.12 -8.67 13.53
C ASN A 17 -13.59 -7.75 12.41
N ILE A 18 -12.55 -8.23 11.71
CA ILE A 18 -11.88 -7.49 10.65
C ILE A 18 -12.63 -7.72 9.33
N SER A 19 -12.90 -6.64 8.61
CA SER A 19 -13.66 -6.66 7.35
C SER A 19 -12.73 -6.52 6.15
N SER A 20 -12.81 -7.42 5.17
CA SER A 20 -12.10 -7.27 3.90
C SER A 20 -12.78 -6.21 3.03
N VAL A 21 -11.99 -5.31 2.45
CA VAL A 21 -12.47 -4.23 1.57
C VAL A 21 -11.85 -4.27 0.17
N LEU A 22 -10.79 -5.04 -0.02
CA LEU A 22 -10.15 -5.27 -1.32
C LEU A 22 -10.02 -6.76 -1.60
N ASN A 23 -10.37 -7.16 -2.83
CA ASN A 23 -10.29 -8.56 -3.26
C ASN A 23 -9.04 -8.83 -4.10
N ASN A 24 -8.74 -10.11 -4.32
CA ASN A 24 -7.55 -10.55 -5.06
C ASN A 24 -7.45 -9.95 -6.47
N THR A 25 -8.58 -9.82 -7.18
CA THR A 25 -8.60 -9.25 -8.53
C THR A 25 -8.22 -7.77 -8.53
N LYS A 26 -8.62 -7.03 -7.50
CA LYS A 26 -8.23 -5.62 -7.34
C LYS A 26 -6.75 -5.49 -6.98
N TRP A 27 -6.23 -6.35 -6.09
CA TRP A 27 -4.78 -6.40 -5.82
C TRP A 27 -3.96 -6.71 -7.07
N ASP A 28 -4.35 -7.71 -7.86
CA ASP A 28 -3.66 -8.06 -9.11
C ASP A 28 -3.67 -6.89 -10.12
N ARG A 29 -4.80 -6.18 -10.24
CA ARG A 29 -4.89 -4.97 -11.08
C ARG A 29 -3.99 -3.85 -10.56
N LEU A 30 -3.99 -3.60 -9.26
CA LEU A 30 -3.13 -2.59 -8.63
C LEU A 30 -1.67 -2.81 -9.04
N PHE A 31 -1.14 -3.99 -8.74
CA PHE A 31 0.27 -4.28 -8.96
C PHE A 31 0.65 -4.23 -10.45
N LYS A 32 -0.27 -4.62 -11.35
CA LYS A 32 -0.07 -4.46 -12.80
C LYS A 32 0.00 -3.01 -13.25
N GLU A 33 -0.80 -2.12 -12.68
CA GLU A 33 -0.70 -0.69 -12.99
C GLU A 33 0.57 -0.06 -12.39
N LEU A 34 0.91 -0.42 -11.15
CA LEU A 34 2.15 0.05 -10.52
C LEU A 34 3.41 -0.40 -11.28
N GLN A 35 3.41 -1.60 -11.86
CA GLN A 35 4.51 -2.10 -12.71
C GLN A 35 4.73 -1.29 -14.00
N LYS A 36 3.76 -0.49 -14.44
CA LYS A 36 3.89 0.35 -15.64
C LYS A 36 4.51 1.71 -15.35
N ILE A 37 4.61 2.09 -14.08
CA ILE A 37 5.21 3.35 -13.66
C ILE A 37 6.71 3.25 -13.90
N ASP A 38 7.26 4.24 -14.60
CA ASP A 38 8.65 4.27 -15.10
C ASP A 38 9.64 4.92 -14.12
N PHE A 39 9.19 5.23 -12.92
CA PHE A 39 9.99 5.77 -11.82
C PHE A 39 9.83 4.96 -10.54
N THR A 40 10.78 5.12 -9.61
CA THR A 40 10.77 4.43 -8.32
C THR A 40 9.60 4.91 -7.45
N LEU A 41 8.93 3.96 -6.83
CA LEU A 41 7.90 4.19 -5.83
C LEU A 41 8.41 3.67 -4.50
N ASP A 42 8.06 4.38 -3.43
CA ASP A 42 8.30 3.92 -2.07
C ASP A 42 7.01 3.32 -1.52
N PHE A 43 7.15 2.18 -0.86
CA PHE A 43 6.06 1.42 -0.30
C PHE A 43 6.23 1.26 1.20
N GLN A 44 5.12 1.35 1.92
CA GLN A 44 5.08 0.91 3.30
C GLN A 44 3.84 0.04 3.45
N ARG A 45 3.99 -1.13 4.05
CA ARG A 45 2.94 -2.14 4.14
C ARG A 45 2.78 -2.58 5.58
N LYS A 46 1.54 -2.87 5.96
CA LYS A 46 1.22 -3.59 7.19
C LYS A 46 0.41 -4.83 6.88
N ASP A 47 0.84 -5.95 7.45
CA ASP A 47 0.07 -7.19 7.46
C ASP A 47 -0.76 -7.35 8.72
N LEU A 48 -1.86 -8.10 8.61
CA LEU A 48 -2.84 -8.33 9.67
C LEU A 48 -2.24 -8.86 10.99
N ASP A 49 -1.20 -9.68 10.90
CA ASP A 49 -0.52 -10.33 12.02
C ASP A 49 0.80 -9.66 12.43
N GLN A 50 1.13 -8.51 11.82
CA GLN A 50 2.33 -7.73 12.12
C GLN A 50 2.00 -6.48 12.94
N SER A 51 3.02 -5.98 13.64
CA SER A 51 2.94 -4.67 14.31
C SER A 51 2.95 -3.54 13.27
N GLU A 52 2.51 -2.36 13.68
CA GLU A 52 2.62 -1.17 12.84
C GLU A 52 4.10 -0.94 12.45
N PRO A 53 4.42 -0.75 11.17
CA PRO A 53 5.79 -0.43 10.75
C PRO A 53 6.20 0.94 11.30
N GLY A 54 7.51 1.16 11.44
CA GLY A 54 8.06 2.46 11.80
C GLY A 54 7.76 3.52 10.73
N PRO A 55 7.73 4.82 11.09
CA PRO A 55 7.38 5.89 10.16
C PRO A 55 8.32 5.99 8.94
N ASP A 56 9.54 5.52 9.08
CA ASP A 56 10.60 5.56 8.07
C ASP A 56 10.85 4.19 7.38
N ASP A 57 10.04 3.16 7.70
CA ASP A 57 10.17 1.81 7.12
C ASP A 57 9.53 1.77 5.73
N TRP A 58 10.21 2.40 4.75
CA TRP A 58 9.84 2.40 3.34
C TRP A 58 10.72 1.44 2.54
N ASP A 59 10.10 0.68 1.65
CA ASP A 59 10.75 -0.22 0.71
C ASP A 59 10.55 0.30 -0.73
N ALA A 60 11.61 0.37 -1.51
CA ALA A 60 11.56 0.82 -2.90
C ALA A 60 11.37 -0.36 -3.90
N ASP A 61 11.40 -1.60 -3.43
CA ASP A 61 11.24 -2.79 -4.26
C ASP A 61 9.80 -3.32 -4.24
N LEU A 62 9.09 -3.12 -5.36
CA LEU A 62 7.73 -3.61 -5.56
C LEU A 62 7.61 -5.14 -5.39
N TYR A 63 8.65 -5.91 -5.70
CA TYR A 63 8.63 -7.37 -5.58
C TYR A 63 8.60 -7.84 -4.12
N HIS A 64 9.19 -7.08 -3.19
CA HIS A 64 9.07 -7.37 -1.77
C HIS A 64 7.64 -7.19 -1.27
N VAL A 65 6.89 -6.27 -1.88
CA VAL A 65 5.58 -5.83 -1.40
C VAL A 65 4.42 -6.61 -2.04
N MET A 66 4.57 -7.14 -3.26
CA MET A 66 3.47 -7.81 -3.97
C MET A 66 3.05 -9.17 -3.40
N GLY A 67 3.94 -9.84 -2.65
CA GLY A 67 3.71 -11.21 -2.19
C GLY A 67 2.65 -11.32 -1.09
N ALA A 68 1.87 -12.41 -1.05
CA ALA A 68 0.91 -12.67 0.03
C ALA A 68 -0.07 -11.49 0.29
N TRP A 69 -0.60 -10.87 -0.77
CA TRP A 69 -1.49 -9.71 -0.66
C TRP A 69 -2.75 -9.95 0.19
N GLU A 70 -3.14 -11.21 0.39
CA GLU A 70 -4.26 -11.58 1.25
C GLU A 70 -4.02 -11.28 2.73
N GLN A 71 -2.80 -10.88 3.10
CA GLN A 71 -2.42 -10.52 4.47
C GLN A 71 -2.34 -9.01 4.65
N ILE A 72 -2.33 -8.23 3.56
CA ILE A 72 -2.15 -6.77 3.58
C ILE A 72 -3.36 -6.11 4.23
N GLU A 73 -3.19 -5.57 5.44
CA GLU A 73 -4.16 -4.72 6.09
C GLU A 73 -4.25 -3.37 5.34
N TRP A 74 -3.10 -2.75 5.09
CA TRP A 74 -3.00 -1.55 4.26
C TRP A 74 -1.64 -1.46 3.56
N LEU A 75 -1.61 -0.71 2.47
CA LEU A 75 -0.44 -0.37 1.66
C LEU A 75 -0.39 1.14 1.45
N ASN A 76 0.66 1.79 1.92
CA ASN A 76 0.98 3.17 1.58
C ASN A 76 1.95 3.19 0.39
N ILE A 77 1.76 4.17 -0.48
CA ILE A 77 2.59 4.36 -1.67
C ILE A 77 2.93 5.83 -1.79
N ARG A 78 4.20 6.13 -2.02
CA ARG A 78 4.72 7.47 -2.31
C ARG A 78 5.46 7.48 -3.64
N ALA A 79 5.33 8.58 -4.36
CA ALA A 79 5.97 8.82 -5.65
C ALA A 79 6.92 10.02 -5.53
N LEU A 80 7.84 9.97 -4.56
CA LEU A 80 8.81 11.03 -4.30
C LEU A 80 10.18 10.64 -4.83
N ILE A 81 10.74 11.45 -5.72
CA ILE A 81 12.07 11.22 -6.28
C ILE A 81 13.02 12.26 -5.68
N SER A 82 14.06 11.78 -5.02
CA SER A 82 15.11 12.63 -4.47
C SER A 82 16.24 12.81 -5.49
N HIS A 83 16.41 14.05 -5.97
CA HIS A 83 17.49 14.45 -6.88
C HIS A 83 18.64 15.07 -6.09
N PRO A 84 19.78 14.38 -5.92
CA PRO A 84 20.93 14.92 -5.20
C PRO A 84 21.52 16.12 -5.94
N LYS A 85 21.77 17.23 -5.23
CA LYS A 85 22.42 18.44 -5.77
C LYS A 85 23.87 18.63 -5.28
N GLY A 86 24.51 17.53 -4.87
CA GLY A 86 25.81 17.50 -4.20
C GLY A 86 25.68 17.49 -2.66
N ASP A 87 26.76 17.14 -1.97
CA ASP A 87 26.73 16.77 -0.55
C ASP A 87 26.31 17.90 0.43
N LEU A 88 26.47 19.16 0.02
CA LEU A 88 26.21 20.34 0.86
C LEU A 88 24.84 20.98 0.60
N ILE A 89 24.12 20.55 -0.43
CA ILE A 89 22.83 21.12 -0.83
C ILE A 89 21.77 20.05 -0.58
N LYS A 90 20.68 20.44 0.11
CA LYS A 90 19.54 19.53 0.31
C LYS A 90 19.05 19.02 -1.06
N PRO A 91 18.77 17.72 -1.20
CA PRO A 91 18.20 17.18 -2.42
C PRO A 91 16.92 17.91 -2.81
N GLU A 92 16.70 18.05 -4.11
CA GLU A 92 15.41 18.48 -4.63
C GLU A 92 14.48 17.28 -4.65
N ILE A 93 13.30 17.45 -4.06
CA ILE A 93 12.27 16.41 -4.05
C ILE A 93 11.27 16.71 -5.16
N GLU A 94 11.22 15.83 -6.15
CA GLU A 94 10.18 15.82 -7.17
C GLU A 94 8.99 15.00 -6.67
N ASN A 95 7.80 15.60 -6.66
CA ASN A 95 6.58 14.95 -6.20
C ASN A 95 5.72 14.53 -7.40
N ASN A 96 5.62 13.23 -7.62
CA ASN A 96 4.87 12.59 -8.70
C ASN A 96 3.56 11.93 -8.22
N THR A 97 3.06 12.31 -7.04
CA THR A 97 1.84 11.70 -6.45
C THR A 97 0.61 11.84 -7.34
N GLN A 98 0.51 12.90 -8.15
CA GLN A 98 -0.59 13.03 -9.12
C GLN A 98 -0.53 11.98 -10.24
N LEU A 99 0.67 11.61 -10.71
CA LEU A 99 0.84 10.55 -11.71
C LEU A 99 0.43 9.19 -11.14
N LEU A 100 0.82 8.92 -9.89
CA LEU A 100 0.40 7.74 -9.14
C LEU A 100 -1.14 7.67 -9.01
N ILE A 101 -1.77 8.78 -8.58
CA ILE A 101 -3.24 8.85 -8.47
C ILE A 101 -3.92 8.55 -9.83
N ASN A 102 -3.42 9.15 -10.92
CA ASN A 102 -3.97 8.92 -12.25
C ASN A 102 -3.86 7.45 -12.68
N ALA A 103 -2.76 6.77 -12.35
CA ALA A 103 -2.61 5.33 -12.60
C ALA A 103 -3.62 4.49 -11.79
N LEU A 104 -3.92 4.90 -10.55
CA LEU A 104 -4.87 4.18 -9.70
C LEU A 104 -6.32 4.40 -10.07
N GLN A 105 -6.68 5.60 -10.52
CA GLN A 105 -8.04 5.86 -11.02
C GLN A 105 -8.39 4.91 -12.18
N GLN A 106 -7.43 4.58 -13.06
CA GLN A 106 -7.63 3.59 -14.13
C GLN A 106 -7.92 2.17 -13.60
N SER A 107 -7.44 1.84 -12.40
CA SER A 107 -7.64 0.53 -11.77
C SER A 107 -8.97 0.41 -11.01
N GLY A 108 -9.66 1.53 -10.73
CA GLY A 108 -10.91 1.57 -9.95
C GLY A 108 -10.73 1.14 -8.49
N ILE A 109 -9.55 1.40 -7.93
CA ILE A 109 -9.18 1.00 -6.58
C ILE A 109 -9.39 2.18 -5.62
N PRO A 110 -10.22 2.02 -4.58
CA PRO A 110 -10.43 3.08 -3.61
C PRO A 110 -9.14 3.30 -2.81
N TYR A 111 -8.80 4.56 -2.58
CA TYR A 111 -7.63 4.99 -1.83
C TYR A 111 -7.98 6.17 -0.91
N CYS A 112 -7.08 6.49 0.01
CA CYS A 112 -7.14 7.69 0.83
C CYS A 112 -5.86 8.49 0.61
N ILE A 113 -5.92 9.81 0.74
CA ILE A 113 -4.69 10.61 0.85
C ILE A 113 -4.02 10.30 2.17
N TYR A 114 -2.70 10.04 2.14
CA TYR A 114 -1.91 9.75 3.32
C TYR A 114 -0.58 10.50 3.25
N HIS A 115 -0.49 11.60 4.00
CA HIS A 115 0.62 12.54 3.95
C HIS A 115 0.89 13.05 2.52
N ASP A 116 2.08 12.76 2.01
CA ASP A 116 2.67 13.05 0.70
C ASP A 116 2.42 11.95 -0.35
N GLY A 117 1.66 10.92 0.02
CA GLY A 117 1.26 9.83 -0.87
C GLY A 117 -0.18 9.42 -0.62
N ILE A 118 -0.41 8.12 -0.72
CA ILE A 118 -1.73 7.51 -0.63
C ILE A 118 -1.70 6.27 0.24
N ARG A 119 -2.88 5.86 0.72
CA ARG A 119 -3.12 4.59 1.39
C ARG A 119 -4.22 3.81 0.68
N ILE A 120 -3.97 2.52 0.48
CA ILE A 120 -4.93 1.54 -0.01
C ILE A 120 -5.16 0.54 1.12
N TRP A 121 -6.42 0.26 1.45
CA TRP A 121 -6.75 -0.74 2.48
C TRP A 121 -7.11 -2.08 1.84
N GLY A 122 -6.58 -3.17 2.40
CA GLY A 122 -7.07 -4.53 2.14
C GLY A 122 -8.13 -4.96 3.16
N TYR A 123 -7.96 -4.52 4.41
CA TYR A 123 -8.84 -4.85 5.52
C TYR A 123 -9.08 -3.63 6.43
N LEU A 124 -10.25 -3.60 7.07
CA LEU A 124 -10.62 -2.61 8.09
C LEU A 124 -10.85 -3.29 9.43
N ARG A 125 -10.20 -2.76 10.46
CA ARG A 125 -10.48 -3.12 11.86
C ARG A 125 -11.72 -2.38 12.37
N PRO A 126 -12.42 -2.89 13.40
CA PRO A 126 -13.54 -2.20 14.01
C PRO A 126 -13.19 -0.77 14.41
N GLY A 127 -14.08 0.19 14.08
CA GLY A 127 -13.91 1.61 14.39
C GLY A 127 -13.05 2.38 13.39
N ILE A 128 -12.41 1.72 12.42
CA ILE A 128 -11.70 2.39 11.33
C ILE A 128 -12.67 2.68 10.19
N SER A 129 -12.81 3.95 9.84
CA SER A 129 -13.57 4.42 8.69
C SER A 129 -12.69 5.33 7.85
N PRO A 130 -12.06 4.83 6.78
CA PRO A 130 -11.21 5.66 5.94
C PRO A 130 -12.00 6.73 5.19
N GLU A 131 -11.39 7.89 5.00
CA GLU A 131 -11.89 8.95 4.12
C GLU A 131 -11.51 8.59 2.69
N TRP A 132 -12.39 7.85 2.02
CA TRP A 132 -12.15 7.37 0.67
C TRP A 132 -12.22 8.51 -0.34
N GLU A 133 -11.20 8.59 -1.18
CA GLU A 133 -11.28 9.34 -2.42
C GLU A 133 -12.11 8.55 -3.43
N SER A 134 -13.02 9.24 -4.09
CA SER A 134 -13.86 8.64 -5.14
C SER A 134 -13.01 8.49 -6.39
N THR A 135 -12.77 7.25 -6.85
CA THR A 135 -12.17 6.96 -8.16
C THR A 135 -13.12 7.22 -9.30
#